data_AF-A0A8B5YGM5-F1
#
_entry.id   AF-A0A8B5YGM5-F1
#
_cell.length_a   1.000
_cell.length_b   1.000
_cell.length_c   1.000
_cell.angle_alpha   90.00
_cell.angle_beta   90.00
_cell.angle_gamma   90.00
#
_symmetry.space_group_name_H-M   'P 1'
#
loop_
_entity.id
_entity.type
_entity.pdbx_description
1 polymer ?
#
loop_
_entity_poly.entity_id
_entity_poly.type
_entity_poly.pdbx_seq_one_letter_code
_entity_poly.pdbx_strand_id
1 'polypeptide(L)' 'MTREIDFEKAMRHVRATLDFEGLVLTKEEEELLKRRFHGEITEEEYIQKALELARS' A
#
# COMPACT_ATOMS: atom_id res chain seq x y z
N MET A 1 24.08 -4.97 4.85
CA MET A 1 23.45 -3.65 5.06
C MET A 1 22.08 -3.66 4.39
N THR A 2 21.02 -3.99 5.12
CA THR A 2 19.65 -3.77 4.65
C THR A 2 19.42 -2.26 4.68
N ARG A 3 19.19 -1.65 3.51
CA ARG A 3 18.73 -0.26 3.45
C ARG A 3 17.35 -0.24 4.09
N GLU A 4 17.21 0.51 5.17
CA GLU A 4 15.91 0.88 5.72
C GLU A 4 15.17 1.65 4.62
N ILE A 5 14.12 1.05 4.07
CA ILE A 5 13.30 1.67 3.04
C ILE A 5 12.31 2.57 3.77
N ASP A 6 12.29 3.85 3.41
CA ASP A 6 11.29 4.80 3.89
C ASP A 6 9.97 4.59 3.13
N PHE A 7 8.84 4.60 3.86
CA PHE A 7 7.52 4.34 3.28
C PHE A 7 7.18 5.33 2.16
N GLU A 8 7.39 6.63 2.37
CA GLU A 8 7.10 7.65 1.35
C GLU A 8 7.98 7.50 0.12
N LYS A 9 9.25 7.11 0.32
CA LYS A 9 10.15 6.79 -0.80
C LYS A 9 9.64 5.60 -1.61
N ALA A 10 9.14 4.54 -0.96
CA ALA A 10 8.54 3.40 -1.67
C ALA A 10 7.24 3.81 -2.38
N MET A 11 6.37 4.57 -1.71
CA MET A 11 5.09 5.03 -2.26
C MET A 11 5.24 5.93 -3.48
N ARG A 12 6.32 6.71 -3.59
CA ARG A 12 6.61 7.46 -4.83
C ARG A 12 6.72 6.56 -6.06
N HIS A 13 7.33 5.37 -5.91
CA HIS A 13 7.44 4.43 -7.02
C HIS A 13 6.11 3.74 -7.32
N VAL A 14 5.35 3.37 -6.28
CA VAL A 14 4.02 2.76 -6.42
C VAL A 14 3.07 3.72 -7.13
N ARG A 15 2.94 4.96 -6.64
CA ARG A 15 2.11 6.01 -7.24
C ARG A 15 2.50 6.26 -8.70
N ALA A 16 3.79 6.44 -9.00
CA ALA A 16 4.24 6.66 -10.37
C ALA A 16 3.91 5.50 -11.32
N THR A 17 3.98 4.25 -10.84
CA THR A 17 3.63 3.06 -11.64
C THR A 17 2.13 3.00 -11.91
N LEU A 18 1.30 3.23 -10.89
CA LEU A 18 -0.15 3.23 -11.05
C LEU A 18 -0.63 4.39 -11.92
N ASP A 19 -0.09 5.60 -11.71
CA ASP A 19 -0.40 6.78 -12.50
C ASP A 19 -0.09 6.56 -13.99
N PHE A 20 1.01 5.85 -14.29
CA PHE A 20 1.37 5.48 -15.66
C PHE A 20 0.32 4.58 -16.31
N GLU A 21 -0.36 3.73 -15.54
CA GLU A 21 -1.46 2.86 -15.97
C GLU A 21 -2.84 3.55 -15.89
N GLY A 22 -2.90 4.83 -15.49
CA GLY A 22 -4.15 5.55 -15.30
C GLY A 22 -4.93 5.13 -14.05
N LEU A 23 -4.25 4.49 -13.10
CA LEU A 23 -4.79 4.03 -11.82
C LEU A 23 -4.32 4.96 -10.69
N VAL A 24 -5.15 5.11 -9.65
CA VAL A 24 -4.80 5.87 -8.44
C VAL A 24 -5.25 5.09 -7.21
N LEU A 25 -4.47 5.16 -6.13
CA LEU A 25 -4.89 4.62 -4.84
C LEU A 25 -5.80 5.63 -4.15
N THR A 26 -6.88 5.13 -3.56
CA THR A 26 -7.66 5.87 -2.58
C THR A 26 -6.84 6.06 -1.29
N LYS A 27 -7.25 7.03 -0.46
CA LYS A 27 -6.62 7.25 0.85
C LYS A 27 -6.69 6.02 1.75
N GLU A 28 -7.78 5.26 1.67
CA GLU A 28 -7.99 4.06 2.49
C GLU A 28 -7.05 2.93 2.08
N GLU A 29 -6.81 2.75 0.77
CA GLU A 29 -5.86 1.78 0.25
C GLU A 29 -4.40 2.15 0.60
N GLU A 30 -4.03 3.43 0.51
CA GLU A 30 -2.70 3.88 0.92
C GLU A 30 -2.44 3.66 2.42
N GLU A 31 -3.43 3.93 3.27
CA GLU A 31 -3.26 3.67 4.71
C GLU A 31 -3.24 2.18 5.04
N LEU A 32 -3.97 1.35 4.31
CA LEU A 32 -3.87 -0.10 4.46
C LEU A 32 -2.45 -0.60 4.13
N LEU A 33 -1.85 -0.09 3.05
CA LEU A 33 -0.46 -0.36 2.69
C LEU A 33 0.51 0.11 3.77
N LYS A 34 0.30 1.31 4.32
CA LYS A 34 1.15 1.86 5.38
C LYS A 34 1.16 0.98 6.62
N ARG A 35 -0.01 0.54 7.08
CA ARG A 35 -0.13 -0.35 8.24
C ARG A 35 0.59 -1.68 8.03
N ARG A 36 0.45 -2.27 6.83
CA ARG A 36 1.16 -3.51 6.46
C ARG A 36 2.68 -3.30 6.42
N PHE A 37 3.13 -2.17 5.88
CA PHE A 37 4.55 -1.81 5.77
C PHE A 37 5.22 -1.66 7.13
N HIS A 38 4.53 -1.05 8.10
CA HIS A 38 5.04 -0.88 9.47
C HIS A 38 4.86 -2.12 10.35
N GLY A 39 4.24 -3.18 9.82
CA GLY A 39 4.01 -4.43 10.57
C GLY A 39 2.88 -4.33 11.61
N GLU A 40 1.99 -3.34 11.49
CA GLU A 40 0.83 -3.17 12.38
C GLU A 40 -0.28 -4.19 12.10
N ILE A 41 -0.30 -4.76 10.89
CA ILE A 41 -1.20 -5.84 10.47
C ILE A 41 -0.40 -6.93 9.74
N THR A 42 -0.91 -8.15 9.80
CA THR A 42 -0.33 -9.28 9.06
C THR A 42 -0.64 -9.19 7.57
N GLU A 43 0.00 -10.05 6.79
CA GLU A 43 -0.30 -10.18 5.37
C GLU A 43 -1.71 -10.70 5.12
N GLU A 44 -2.16 -11.67 5.92
CA GLU A 44 -3.52 -12.21 5.83
C GLU A 44 -4.56 -11.12 6.13
N GLU A 45 -4.34 -10.31 7.17
CA GLU A 45 -5.21 -9.18 7.50
C GLU A 45 -5.23 -8.12 6.40
N TYR A 46 -4.08 -7.83 5.79
CA TYR A 46 -3.98 -6.93 4.64
C TYR A 46 -4.81 -7.45 3.46
N ILE A 47 -4.64 -8.73 3.09
CA ILE A 47 -5.35 -9.34 1.96
C ILE A 47 -6.86 -9.31 2.19
N GLN A 48 -7.34 -9.67 3.38
CA GLN A 48 -8.77 -9.65 3.70
C GLN A 48 -9.35 -8.22 3.57
N LYS A 49 -8.68 -7.22 4.16
CA LYS A 49 -9.14 -5.83 4.10
C LYS A 49 -9.10 -5.24 2.70
N ALA A 50 -8.07 -5.57 1.91
CA ALA A 50 -7.99 -5.13 0.52
C ALA A 50 -9.14 -5.71 -0.32
N LEU A 51 -9.52 -6.97 -0.09
CA LEU A 51 -10.67 -7.59 -0.75
C LEU A 51 -12.00 -6.95 -0.33
N GLU A 52 -12.15 -6.54 0.92
CA GLU A 52 -13.32 -5.80 1.41
C GLU A 52 -13.44 -4.44 0.73
N LEU A 53 -12.34 -3.68 0.65
CA LEU A 53 -12.30 -2.37 -0.02
C LEU A 53 -12.64 -2.48 -1.51
N ALA A 54 -12.09 -3.48 -2.21
CA ALA A 54 -12.34 -3.67 -3.64
C ALA A 54 -13.78 -4.08 -4.00
N ARG A 55 -14.57 -4.50 -3.01
CA ARG A 55 -15.98 -4.91 -3.17
C ARG A 55 -16.98 -3.83 -2.73
N SER A 56 -16.48 -2.72 -2.18
CA SER A 56 -17.28 -1.59 -1.69
C SER A 56 -17.58 -0.60 -2.82
#